data_AF-A0A1W6LKZ8-F1
#
_entry.id   AF-A0A1W6LKZ8-F1
#
_cell.length_a   1.000
_cell.length_b   1.000
_cell.length_c   1.000
_cell.angle_alpha   90.00
_cell.angle_beta   90.00
_cell.angle_gamma   90.00
#
_symmetry.space_group_name_H-M   'P 1'
#
loop_
_entity.id
_entity.type
_entity.pdbx_description
1 polymer ?
#
loop_
_entity_poly.entity_id
_entity_poly.type
_entity_poly.pdbx_seq_one_letter_code
_entity_poly.pdbx_strand_id
1 'polypeptide(L)'
;MITLLRMLTALPLKVLAAILTILPIFDNAPILRLICVITGSPEDILVYLTRLSTQFGPEKYEETFLTNAEKFGDVRFVSTLGYMYFETGSLKSLRRILDKAEEIFSEESELMYLELMLASRNNDESKIQELSEKIVSSSSSTTEASELAYNCLCWNYIKQRKFDKARPLVDKILTIKESRIGRIAAGVLAFQDGDIDLAEKNFGIAARVDFRFALEPLMAEASYVCDDIKTAAEYLKQAVKKGIKIPENEEILNKIKESDEYREAGYD
;
A
#
# COMPACT_ATOMS: atom_id res chain seq x y z
N MET A 1 -37.40 -13.22 8.02
CA MET A 1 -38.43 -12.21 8.38
C MET A 1 -37.99 -11.32 9.55
N ILE A 2 -37.51 -11.88 10.68
CA ILE A 2 -37.06 -11.10 11.85
C ILE A 2 -35.88 -10.16 11.53
N THR A 3 -34.87 -10.62 10.76
CA THR A 3 -33.71 -9.80 10.37
C THR A 3 -34.11 -8.58 9.52
N LEU A 4 -35.01 -8.78 8.54
CA LEU A 4 -35.49 -7.70 7.67
C LEU A 4 -36.28 -6.65 8.48
N LEU A 5 -37.11 -7.09 9.42
CA LEU A 5 -37.86 -6.18 10.30
C LEU A 5 -36.90 -5.36 11.17
N ARG A 6 -35.87 -5.98 11.74
CA ARG A 6 -34.83 -5.27 12.51
C ARG A 6 -34.10 -4.23 11.67
N MET A 7 -33.74 -4.56 10.43
CA MET A 7 -33.09 -3.64 9.50
C MET A 7 -33.98 -2.45 9.15
N LEU A 8 -35.27 -2.68 8.87
CA LEU A 8 -36.24 -1.61 8.62
C LEU A 8 -36.43 -0.72 9.86
N THR A 9 -36.50 -1.30 11.07
CA THR A 9 -36.61 -0.51 12.30
C THR A 9 -35.38 0.35 12.59
N ALA A 10 -34.20 -0.08 12.16
CA ALA A 10 -32.96 0.68 12.34
C ALA A 10 -32.74 1.76 11.26
N LEU A 11 -33.48 1.75 10.15
CA LEU A 11 -33.23 2.64 9.01
C LEU A 11 -33.23 4.14 9.38
N PRO A 12 -34.17 4.66 10.19
CA PRO A 12 -34.13 6.07 10.61
C PRO A 12 -32.86 6.41 11.40
N LEU A 13 -32.38 5.48 12.24
CA LEU A 13 -31.15 5.65 12.99
C LEU A 13 -29.92 5.59 12.08
N LYS A 14 -29.91 4.73 11.06
CA LYS A 14 -28.82 4.68 10.06
C LYS A 14 -28.71 5.99 9.29
N VAL A 15 -29.86 6.54 8.86
CA VAL A 15 -29.91 7.85 8.19
C VAL A 15 -29.40 8.95 9.13
N LEU A 16 -29.84 8.96 10.39
CA LEU A 16 -29.35 9.91 11.38
C LEU A 16 -27.84 9.78 11.61
N ALA A 17 -27.31 8.56 11.76
CA ALA A 17 -25.88 8.31 11.93
C ALA A 17 -25.07 8.84 10.73
N ALA A 18 -25.57 8.65 9.50
CA ALA A 18 -24.94 9.18 8.29
C ALA A 18 -24.91 10.72 8.29
N ILE A 19 -26.01 11.37 8.65
CA ILE A 19 -26.09 12.84 8.75
C ILE A 19 -25.09 13.36 9.80
N LEU A 20 -25.02 12.72 10.96
CA LEU A 20 -24.11 13.13 12.03
C LEU A 20 -22.64 12.89 11.70
N THR A 21 -22.32 11.94 10.82
CA THR A 21 -20.94 11.73 10.34
C THR A 21 -20.43 12.93 9.54
N ILE A 22 -21.34 13.67 8.87
CA ILE A 22 -21.01 14.89 8.11
C ILE A 22 -20.81 16.10 9.06
N LEU A 23 -21.38 16.04 10.27
CA LEU A 23 -21.36 17.13 11.24
C LEU A 23 -20.38 16.80 12.39
N PRO A 24 -19.10 17.21 12.31
CA PRO A 24 -18.03 16.78 13.23
C PRO A 24 -18.22 17.21 14.70
N ILE A 25 -19.26 18.00 14.99
CA ILE A 25 -19.59 18.50 16.33
C ILE A 25 -20.36 17.44 17.15
N PHE A 26 -20.97 16.45 16.49
CA PHE A 26 -21.80 15.46 17.17
C PHE A 26 -21.09 14.11 17.28
N ASP A 27 -21.08 13.55 18.50
CA ASP A 27 -20.67 12.16 18.70
C ASP A 27 -21.81 11.22 18.26
N ASN A 28 -21.59 10.51 17.16
CA ASN A 28 -22.53 9.52 16.62
C ASN A 28 -22.41 8.13 17.27
N ALA A 29 -21.43 7.90 18.16
CA ALA A 29 -21.21 6.59 18.79
C ALA A 29 -22.44 6.05 19.55
N PRO A 30 -23.23 6.86 20.30
CA PRO A 30 -24.44 6.37 20.95
C PRO A 30 -25.49 5.84 19.96
N ILE A 31 -25.62 6.47 18.79
CA ILE A 31 -26.58 6.06 17.75
C ILE A 31 -26.10 4.79 17.06
N LEU A 32 -24.82 4.70 16.73
CA LEU A 32 -24.22 3.47 16.19
C LEU A 32 -24.39 2.29 17.15
N ARG A 33 -24.22 2.52 18.45
CA ARG A 33 -24.49 1.49 19.48
C ARG A 33 -25.95 1.03 19.45
N LEU A 34 -26.92 1.94 19.36
CA LEU A 34 -28.34 1.58 19.25
C LEU A 34 -28.62 0.76 17.99
N ILE A 35 -28.04 1.15 16.85
CA ILE A 35 -28.15 0.38 15.60
C ILE A 35 -27.61 -1.04 15.79
N CYS A 36 -26.46 -1.20 16.44
CA CYS A 36 -25.87 -2.52 16.73
C CYS A 36 -26.82 -3.38 17.59
N VAL A 37 -27.42 -2.79 18.63
CA VAL A 37 -28.35 -3.51 19.52
C VAL A 37 -29.61 -3.96 18.77
N ILE A 38 -30.14 -3.11 17.88
CA ILE A 38 -31.36 -3.41 17.12
C ILE A 38 -31.10 -4.48 16.04
N THR A 39 -30.01 -4.31 15.29
CA THR A 39 -29.73 -5.13 14.10
C THR A 39 -29.00 -6.42 14.45
N GLY A 40 -27.99 -6.35 15.32
CA GLY A 40 -27.02 -7.41 15.55
C GLY A 40 -26.22 -7.80 14.30
N SER A 41 -26.15 -6.93 13.29
CA SER A 41 -25.46 -7.25 12.03
C SER A 41 -23.95 -7.09 12.18
N PRO A 42 -23.12 -7.96 11.56
CA PRO A 42 -21.68 -7.81 11.59
C PRO A 42 -21.23 -6.49 10.95
N GLU A 43 -21.92 -6.01 9.91
CA GLU A 43 -21.62 -4.74 9.26
C GLU A 43 -21.78 -3.54 10.21
N ASP A 44 -22.90 -3.46 10.93
CA ASP A 44 -23.15 -2.35 11.84
C ASP A 44 -22.20 -2.38 13.05
N ILE A 45 -21.89 -3.59 13.54
CA ILE A 45 -20.90 -3.78 14.62
C ILE A 45 -19.52 -3.34 14.15
N LEU A 46 -19.10 -3.71 12.93
CA LEU A 46 -17.81 -3.32 12.38
C LEU A 46 -17.70 -1.79 12.24
N VAL A 47 -18.73 -1.11 11.73
CA VAL A 47 -18.78 0.35 11.63
C VAL A 47 -18.65 1.00 13.01
N TYR A 48 -19.37 0.47 14.01
CA TYR A 48 -19.30 0.97 15.37
C TYR A 48 -17.91 0.79 16.00
N LEU A 49 -17.31 -0.40 15.91
CA LEU A 49 -15.98 -0.67 16.44
C LEU A 49 -14.90 0.16 15.73
N THR A 50 -15.04 0.37 14.42
CA THR A 50 -14.17 1.25 13.64
C THR A 50 -14.21 2.66 14.18
N ARG A 51 -15.40 3.21 14.37
CA ARG A 51 -15.59 4.55 14.93
C ARG A 51 -14.94 4.70 16.31
N LEU A 52 -15.18 3.74 17.20
CA LEU A 52 -14.60 3.75 18.54
C LEU A 52 -13.07 3.67 18.51
N SER A 53 -12.52 2.84 17.63
CA SER A 53 -11.06 2.65 17.52
C SER A 53 -10.36 3.88 16.94
N THR A 54 -10.97 4.55 15.97
CA THR A 54 -10.48 5.84 15.49
C THR A 54 -10.46 6.90 16.60
N GLN A 55 -11.41 6.86 17.53
CA GLN A 55 -11.53 7.86 18.60
C GLN A 55 -10.62 7.56 19.80
N PHE A 56 -10.48 6.30 20.19
CA PHE A 56 -9.82 5.92 21.45
C PHE A 56 -8.62 4.99 21.28
N GLY A 57 -8.24 4.66 20.05
CA GLY A 57 -7.15 3.74 19.73
C GLY A 57 -7.63 2.31 19.45
N PRO A 58 -7.07 1.63 18.44
CA PRO A 58 -7.43 0.25 18.09
C PRO A 58 -7.09 -0.77 19.19
N GLU A 59 -6.03 -0.55 19.96
CA GLU A 59 -5.60 -1.41 21.08
C GLU A 59 -6.66 -1.60 22.15
N LYS A 60 -7.52 -0.60 22.36
CA LYS A 60 -8.59 -0.67 23.36
C LYS A 60 -9.70 -1.66 22.98
N TYR A 61 -9.87 -1.92 21.68
CA TYR A 61 -10.97 -2.71 21.15
C TYR A 61 -10.52 -3.98 20.42
N GLU A 62 -9.22 -4.28 20.39
CA GLU A 62 -8.68 -5.44 19.68
C GLU A 62 -9.40 -6.74 20.04
N GLU A 63 -9.53 -7.06 21.33
CA GLU A 63 -10.19 -8.30 21.76
C GLU A 63 -11.65 -8.35 21.28
N THR A 64 -12.31 -7.19 21.23
CA THR A 64 -13.67 -7.08 20.71
C THR A 64 -13.72 -7.34 19.21
N PHE A 65 -12.75 -6.84 18.43
CA PHE A 65 -12.64 -7.17 17.00
C PHE A 65 -12.42 -8.66 16.80
N LEU A 66 -11.45 -9.27 17.49
CA LEU A 66 -11.12 -10.69 17.32
C LEU A 66 -12.28 -11.60 17.74
N THR A 67 -12.95 -11.29 18.85
CA THR A 67 -14.14 -12.04 19.30
C THR A 67 -15.26 -11.98 18.28
N ASN A 68 -15.49 -10.82 17.65
CA ASN A 68 -16.53 -10.70 16.61
C ASN A 68 -16.09 -11.35 15.29
N ALA A 69 -14.80 -11.30 14.94
CA ALA A 69 -14.25 -11.99 13.79
C ALA A 69 -14.53 -13.49 13.86
N GLU A 70 -14.20 -14.12 15.00
CA GLU A 70 -14.45 -15.54 15.24
C GLU A 70 -15.95 -15.85 15.29
N LYS A 71 -16.71 -15.06 16.07
CA LYS A 71 -18.16 -15.26 16.23
C LYS A 71 -18.92 -15.24 14.91
N PHE A 72 -18.54 -14.35 13.99
CA PHE A 72 -19.23 -14.18 12.72
C PHE A 72 -18.53 -14.87 11.55
N GLY A 73 -17.32 -15.40 11.74
CA GLY A 73 -16.49 -15.90 10.64
C GLY A 73 -16.22 -14.81 9.60
N ASP A 74 -16.02 -13.58 10.03
CA ASP A 74 -15.93 -12.41 9.14
C ASP A 74 -14.55 -11.75 9.25
N VAL A 75 -13.73 -11.97 8.21
CA VAL A 75 -12.35 -11.48 8.12
C VAL A 75 -12.26 -9.94 8.15
N ARG A 76 -13.34 -9.23 7.81
CA ARG A 76 -13.36 -7.76 7.76
C ARG A 76 -13.07 -7.13 9.11
N PHE A 77 -13.39 -7.80 10.22
CA PHE A 77 -13.01 -7.36 11.56
C PHE A 77 -11.49 -7.32 11.73
N VAL A 78 -10.80 -8.41 11.40
CA VAL A 78 -9.34 -8.47 11.47
C VAL A 78 -8.73 -7.49 10.48
N SER A 79 -9.19 -7.50 9.23
CA SER A 79 -8.54 -6.69 8.19
C SER A 79 -8.65 -5.20 8.51
N THR A 80 -9.83 -4.74 8.95
CA THR A 80 -10.06 -3.35 9.37
C THR A 80 -9.17 -2.94 10.53
N LEU A 81 -9.04 -3.80 11.56
CA LEU A 81 -8.12 -3.55 12.68
C LEU A 81 -6.66 -3.51 12.20
N GLY A 82 -6.29 -4.38 11.28
CA GLY A 82 -4.95 -4.43 10.69
C GLY A 82 -4.59 -3.19 9.91
N TYR A 83 -5.51 -2.67 9.09
CA TYR A 83 -5.32 -1.36 8.44
C TYR A 83 -5.08 -0.26 9.47
N MET A 84 -5.81 -0.22 10.58
CA MET A 84 -5.58 0.79 11.63
C MET A 84 -4.18 0.68 12.24
N TYR A 85 -3.71 -0.54 12.53
CA TYR A 85 -2.34 -0.72 13.02
C TYR A 85 -1.29 -0.36 11.98
N PHE A 86 -1.54 -0.63 10.70
CA PHE A 86 -0.65 -0.22 9.62
C PHE A 86 -0.53 1.31 9.53
N GLU A 87 -1.68 2.00 9.48
CA GLU A 87 -1.74 3.47 9.33
C GLU A 87 -1.12 4.20 10.53
N THR A 88 -1.26 3.65 11.74
CA THR A 88 -0.63 4.17 12.96
C THR A 88 0.84 3.79 13.11
N GLY A 89 1.39 3.01 12.17
CA GLY A 89 2.78 2.53 12.23
C GLY A 89 3.03 1.46 13.30
N SER A 90 1.98 0.90 13.90
CA SER A 90 2.02 -0.13 14.94
C SER A 90 2.28 -1.53 14.36
N LEU A 91 3.38 -1.69 13.63
CA LEU A 91 3.66 -2.91 12.84
C LEU A 91 3.75 -4.19 13.68
N LYS A 92 4.21 -4.10 14.94
CA LYS A 92 4.22 -5.25 15.87
C LYS A 92 2.81 -5.72 16.23
N SER A 93 1.88 -4.79 16.40
CA SER A 93 0.47 -5.10 16.67
C SER A 93 -0.18 -5.69 15.42
N LEU A 94 0.12 -5.15 14.23
CA LEU A 94 -0.32 -5.71 12.96
C LEU A 94 0.13 -7.17 12.80
N ARG A 95 1.43 -7.47 12.98
CA ARG A 95 1.93 -8.85 12.93
C ARG A 95 1.16 -9.76 13.89
N ARG A 96 1.03 -9.36 15.16
CA ARG A 96 0.35 -10.17 16.18
C ARG A 96 -1.11 -10.48 15.84
N ILE A 97 -1.84 -9.54 15.24
CA ILE A 97 -3.23 -9.84 14.84
C ILE A 97 -3.31 -10.72 13.60
N LEU A 98 -2.34 -10.64 12.69
CA LEU A 98 -2.27 -11.51 11.52
C LEU A 98 -1.97 -12.94 11.95
N ASP A 99 -1.03 -13.13 12.89
CA ASP A 99 -0.72 -14.45 13.49
C ASP A 99 -1.99 -15.08 14.10
N LYS A 100 -2.79 -14.30 14.84
CA LYS A 100 -4.08 -14.77 15.39
C LYS A 100 -5.12 -15.05 14.29
N ALA A 101 -5.10 -14.27 13.22
CA ALA A 101 -6.07 -14.42 12.14
C ALA A 101 -5.82 -15.70 11.34
N GLU A 102 -4.57 -16.13 11.19
CA GLU A 102 -4.22 -17.42 10.59
C GLU A 102 -4.81 -18.61 11.38
N GLU A 103 -5.01 -18.47 12.70
CA GLU A 103 -5.68 -19.49 13.51
C GLU A 103 -7.20 -19.56 13.26
N ILE A 104 -7.82 -18.46 12.84
CA ILE A 104 -9.27 -18.32 12.67
C ILE A 104 -9.68 -18.51 11.20
N PHE A 105 -8.86 -18.01 10.27
CA PHE A 105 -9.14 -17.89 8.85
C PHE A 105 -8.02 -18.52 8.03
N SER A 106 -8.37 -19.40 7.09
CA SER A 106 -7.40 -19.96 6.14
C SER A 106 -7.42 -19.18 4.82
N GLU A 107 -6.27 -18.61 4.44
CA GLU A 107 -5.99 -18.10 3.09
C GLU A 107 -6.95 -17.02 2.54
N GLU A 108 -7.31 -16.04 3.36
CA GLU A 108 -8.16 -14.91 2.93
C GLU A 108 -7.37 -13.83 2.18
N SER A 109 -7.96 -13.31 1.10
CA SER A 109 -7.28 -12.36 0.20
C SER A 109 -6.93 -11.04 0.88
N GLU A 110 -7.80 -10.60 1.78
CA GLU A 110 -7.67 -9.39 2.57
C GLU A 110 -6.52 -9.49 3.59
N LEU A 111 -6.28 -10.68 4.13
CA LEU A 111 -5.16 -10.93 5.03
C LEU A 111 -3.84 -10.98 4.24
N MET A 112 -3.83 -11.61 3.07
CA MET A 112 -2.66 -11.60 2.18
C MET A 112 -2.26 -10.17 1.77
N TYR A 113 -3.24 -9.29 1.55
CA TYR A 113 -2.96 -7.87 1.28
C TYR A 113 -2.26 -7.17 2.47
N LEU A 114 -2.76 -7.36 3.70
CA LEU A 114 -2.14 -6.80 4.89
C LEU A 114 -0.72 -7.35 5.12
N GLU A 115 -0.53 -8.65 4.90
CA GLU A 115 0.77 -9.31 4.95
C GLU A 115 1.74 -8.71 3.92
N LEU A 116 1.27 -8.47 2.69
CA LEU A 116 2.09 -7.85 1.65
C LEU A 116 2.50 -6.42 2.01
N MET A 117 1.57 -5.63 2.57
CA MET A 117 1.88 -4.29 3.07
C MET A 117 2.91 -4.32 4.21
N LEU A 118 2.77 -5.25 5.16
CA LEU A 118 3.71 -5.41 6.26
C LEU A 118 5.09 -5.84 5.77
N ALA A 119 5.16 -6.82 4.86
CA ALA A 119 6.40 -7.26 4.23
C ALA A 119 7.08 -6.11 3.47
N SER A 120 6.30 -5.31 2.73
CA SER A 120 6.79 -4.11 2.03
C SER A 120 7.36 -3.07 2.99
N ARG A 121 6.72 -2.84 4.15
CA ARG A 121 7.26 -1.92 5.17
C ARG A 121 8.57 -2.41 5.81
N ASN A 122 8.73 -3.73 5.92
CA ASN A 122 9.93 -4.35 6.48
C ASN A 122 11.04 -4.59 5.44
N ASN A 123 10.80 -4.26 4.16
CA ASN A 123 11.68 -4.58 3.03
C ASN A 123 12.02 -6.09 2.95
N ASP A 124 11.06 -6.96 3.29
CA ASP A 124 11.24 -8.42 3.19
C ASP A 124 11.02 -8.87 1.74
N GLU A 125 12.07 -8.76 0.91
CA GLU A 125 11.98 -9.02 -0.53
C GLU A 125 11.50 -10.45 -0.85
N SER A 126 11.87 -11.44 -0.03
CA SER A 126 11.45 -12.84 -0.20
C SER A 126 9.94 -12.97 0.02
N LYS A 127 9.44 -12.41 1.13
CA LYS A 127 8.01 -12.49 1.45
C LYS A 127 7.16 -11.65 0.49
N ILE A 128 7.66 -10.49 0.05
CA ILE A 128 7.03 -9.67 -0.98
C ILE A 128 6.87 -10.46 -2.27
N GLN A 129 7.92 -11.16 -2.72
CA GLN A 129 7.87 -11.98 -3.93
C GLN A 129 6.82 -13.09 -3.81
N GLU A 130 6.90 -13.89 -2.73
CA GLU A 130 5.99 -15.01 -2.46
C GLU A 130 4.52 -14.56 -2.45
N LEU A 131 4.20 -13.53 -1.66
CA LEU A 131 2.83 -13.03 -1.51
C LEU A 131 2.32 -12.41 -2.81
N SER A 132 3.16 -11.65 -3.52
CA SER A 132 2.74 -11.02 -4.77
C SER A 132 2.42 -12.05 -5.86
N GLU A 133 3.23 -13.11 -5.98
CA GLU A 133 2.96 -14.22 -6.90
C GLU A 133 1.66 -14.96 -6.52
N LYS A 134 1.42 -15.20 -5.23
CA LYS A 134 0.20 -15.84 -4.73
C LYS A 134 -1.05 -15.02 -5.04
N ILE A 135 -1.00 -13.70 -4.78
CA ILE A 135 -2.12 -12.78 -5.03
C ILE A 135 -2.40 -12.67 -6.53
N VAL A 136 -1.39 -12.44 -7.36
CA VAL A 136 -1.56 -12.30 -8.83
C VAL A 136 -2.10 -13.58 -9.48
N SER A 137 -1.81 -14.74 -8.89
CA SER A 137 -2.30 -16.04 -9.37
C SER A 137 -3.70 -16.39 -8.85
N SER A 138 -4.23 -15.65 -7.87
CA SER A 138 -5.54 -15.90 -7.27
C SER A 138 -6.65 -15.18 -8.03
N SER A 139 -7.75 -15.89 -8.32
CA SER A 139 -8.95 -15.29 -8.93
C SER A 139 -9.86 -14.58 -7.91
N SER A 140 -9.62 -14.74 -6.61
CA SER A 140 -10.44 -14.16 -5.54
C SER A 140 -9.87 -12.88 -4.95
N SER A 141 -8.71 -12.42 -5.41
CA SER A 141 -8.05 -11.23 -4.88
C SER A 141 -8.81 -9.95 -5.23
N THR A 142 -8.86 -9.03 -4.27
CA THR A 142 -9.41 -7.69 -4.50
C THR A 142 -8.58 -6.92 -5.53
N THR A 143 -9.18 -5.88 -6.12
CA THR A 143 -8.48 -5.00 -7.06
C THR A 143 -7.29 -4.32 -6.40
N GLU A 144 -7.45 -3.86 -5.16
CA GLU A 144 -6.41 -3.21 -4.36
C GLU A 144 -5.26 -4.18 -4.06
N ALA A 145 -5.57 -5.43 -3.71
CA ALA A 145 -4.56 -6.45 -3.48
C ALA A 145 -3.77 -6.78 -4.74
N SER A 146 -4.50 -6.94 -5.85
CA SER A 146 -3.90 -7.18 -7.16
C SER A 146 -3.01 -6.01 -7.59
N GLU A 147 -3.47 -4.77 -7.44
CA GLU A 147 -2.70 -3.56 -7.76
C GLU A 147 -1.37 -3.53 -6.99
N LEU A 148 -1.41 -3.72 -5.66
CA LEU A 148 -0.21 -3.73 -4.84
C LEU A 148 0.73 -4.88 -5.24
N ALA A 149 0.20 -6.09 -5.41
CA ALA A 149 0.98 -7.26 -5.79
C ALA A 149 1.66 -7.09 -7.15
N TYR A 150 0.95 -6.57 -8.16
CA TYR A 150 1.55 -6.28 -9.47
C TYR A 150 2.67 -5.25 -9.35
N ASN A 151 2.44 -4.16 -8.61
CA ASN A 151 3.46 -3.12 -8.37
C ASN A 151 4.71 -3.71 -7.70
N CYS A 152 4.54 -4.45 -6.60
CA CYS A 152 5.61 -5.09 -5.86
C CYS A 152 6.40 -6.09 -6.72
N LEU A 153 5.70 -6.98 -7.43
CA LEU A 153 6.32 -7.99 -8.26
C LEU A 153 7.08 -7.38 -9.45
N CYS A 154 6.49 -6.37 -10.10
CA CYS A 154 7.14 -5.63 -11.17
C CYS A 154 8.43 -4.97 -10.69
N TRP A 155 8.38 -4.29 -9.55
CA TRP A 155 9.54 -3.61 -8.99
C TRP A 155 10.65 -4.59 -8.56
N ASN A 156 10.28 -5.72 -7.95
CA ASN A 156 11.23 -6.79 -7.64
C ASN A 156 11.91 -7.35 -8.89
N TYR A 157 11.17 -7.56 -9.98
CA TYR A 157 11.77 -8.00 -11.24
C TYR A 157 12.70 -6.94 -11.83
N ILE A 158 12.36 -5.66 -11.75
CA ILE A 158 13.22 -4.56 -12.17
C ILE A 158 14.53 -4.55 -11.38
N LYS A 159 14.46 -4.62 -10.04
CA LYS A 159 15.66 -4.70 -9.16
C LYS A 159 16.54 -5.91 -9.48
N GLN A 160 15.92 -7.04 -9.83
CA GLN A 160 16.61 -8.27 -10.25
C GLN A 160 17.03 -8.26 -11.72
N ARG A 161 16.81 -7.16 -12.45
CA ARG A 161 17.09 -7.00 -13.90
C ARG A 161 16.39 -8.03 -14.79
N LYS A 162 15.28 -8.59 -14.31
CA LYS A 162 14.40 -9.50 -15.06
C LYS A 162 13.38 -8.69 -15.86
N PHE A 163 13.85 -7.82 -16.77
CA PHE A 163 13.02 -6.88 -17.51
C PHE A 163 11.94 -7.56 -18.36
N ASP A 164 12.24 -8.73 -18.93
CA ASP A 164 11.27 -9.55 -19.68
C ASP A 164 10.04 -9.95 -18.83
N LYS A 165 10.24 -10.17 -17.53
CA LYS A 165 9.15 -10.48 -16.61
C LYS A 165 8.44 -9.23 -16.10
N ALA A 166 9.15 -8.11 -15.96
CA ALA A 166 8.57 -6.85 -15.50
C ALA A 166 7.63 -6.23 -16.55
N ARG A 167 8.00 -6.29 -17.82
CA ARG A 167 7.26 -5.68 -18.93
C ARG A 167 5.76 -6.02 -18.98
N PRO A 168 5.35 -7.30 -19.00
CA PRO A 168 3.92 -7.63 -19.00
C PRO A 168 3.19 -7.20 -17.71
N LEU A 169 3.90 -6.94 -16.61
CA LEU A 169 3.30 -6.43 -15.38
C LEU A 169 3.06 -4.93 -15.46
N VAL A 170 3.94 -4.15 -16.08
CA VAL A 170 3.74 -2.71 -16.30
C VAL A 170 2.46 -2.43 -17.08
N ASP A 171 2.23 -3.17 -18.16
CA ASP A 171 1.02 -3.03 -18.98
C ASP A 171 -0.24 -3.33 -18.17
N LYS A 172 -0.19 -4.36 -17.31
CA LYS A 172 -1.29 -4.69 -16.40
C LYS A 172 -1.53 -3.61 -15.36
N ILE A 173 -0.47 -3.11 -14.71
CA ILE A 173 -0.57 -2.05 -13.70
C ILE A 173 -1.26 -0.83 -14.30
N LEU A 174 -0.77 -0.34 -15.44
CA LEU A 174 -1.30 0.86 -16.08
C LEU A 174 -2.72 0.67 -16.63
N THR A 175 -3.13 -0.56 -16.92
CA THR A 175 -4.51 -0.90 -17.31
C THR A 175 -5.46 -0.91 -16.12
N ILE A 176 -5.04 -1.45 -14.96
CA ILE A 176 -5.85 -1.48 -13.75
C ILE A 176 -6.06 -0.05 -13.24
N LYS A 177 -4.96 0.68 -13.08
CA LYS A 177 -4.96 2.05 -12.57
C LYS A 177 -3.65 2.72 -12.90
N GLU A 178 -3.73 3.92 -13.44
CA GLU A 178 -2.55 4.75 -13.63
C GLU A 178 -1.92 5.07 -12.26
N SER A 179 -0.82 4.38 -11.96
CA SER A 179 -0.10 4.50 -10.68
C SER A 179 1.29 5.08 -10.92
N ARG A 180 1.78 5.82 -9.91
CA ARG A 180 3.15 6.37 -9.94
C ARG A 180 4.18 5.26 -10.14
N ILE A 181 4.03 4.14 -9.44
CA ILE A 181 4.95 2.99 -9.53
C ILE A 181 4.92 2.40 -10.95
N GLY A 182 3.74 2.24 -11.55
CA GLY A 182 3.62 1.79 -12.94
C GLY A 182 4.32 2.71 -13.92
N ARG A 183 4.24 4.03 -13.72
CA ARG A 183 4.96 5.01 -14.54
C ARG A 183 6.47 4.98 -14.33
N ILE A 184 6.95 4.81 -13.10
CA ILE A 184 8.38 4.63 -12.82
C ILE A 184 8.88 3.36 -13.52
N ALA A 185 8.17 2.24 -13.36
CA ALA A 185 8.53 0.98 -13.98
C ALA A 185 8.56 1.07 -15.52
N ALA A 186 7.56 1.73 -16.13
CA ALA A 186 7.55 2.01 -17.56
C ALA A 186 8.75 2.87 -18.00
N GLY A 187 9.12 3.87 -17.20
CA GLY A 187 10.30 4.70 -17.45
C GLY A 187 11.60 3.92 -17.42
N VAL A 188 11.77 3.02 -16.43
CA VAL A 188 12.96 2.15 -16.34
C VAL A 188 13.06 1.22 -17.55
N LEU A 189 11.94 0.63 -17.99
CA LEU A 189 11.93 -0.24 -19.16
C LEU A 189 12.25 0.52 -20.46
N ALA A 190 11.69 1.73 -20.62
CA ALA A 190 12.01 2.58 -21.77
C ALA A 190 13.49 2.98 -21.78
N PHE A 191 14.06 3.30 -20.61
CA PHE A 191 15.48 3.59 -20.47
C PHE A 191 16.34 2.38 -20.85
N GLN A 192 15.97 1.18 -20.37
CA GLN A 192 16.63 -0.07 -20.73
C GLN A 192 16.57 -0.36 -22.24
N ASP A 193 15.49 0.04 -22.91
CA ASP A 193 15.34 -0.08 -24.37
C ASP A 193 16.13 1.00 -25.14
N GLY A 194 16.74 1.97 -24.44
CA GLY A 194 17.45 3.10 -25.02
C GLY A 194 16.54 4.25 -25.48
N ASP A 195 15.23 4.18 -25.19
CA ASP A 195 14.26 5.24 -25.49
C ASP A 195 14.21 6.25 -24.33
N ILE A 196 15.24 7.11 -24.29
CA ILE A 196 15.42 8.11 -23.24
C ILE A 196 14.25 9.12 -23.21
N ASP A 197 13.71 9.49 -24.37
CA ASP A 197 12.58 10.42 -24.46
C ASP A 197 11.32 9.83 -23.82
N LEU A 198 11.03 8.54 -24.07
CA LEU A 198 9.93 7.85 -23.44
C LEU A 198 10.17 7.63 -21.94
N ALA A 199 11.41 7.37 -21.53
CA ALA A 199 11.78 7.27 -20.13
C ALA A 199 11.51 8.58 -19.39
N GLU A 200 12.04 9.70 -19.88
CA GLU A 200 11.82 11.04 -19.30
C GLU A 200 10.34 11.41 -19.25
N LYS A 201 9.57 11.08 -20.29
CA LYS A 201 8.12 11.30 -20.30
C LYS A 201 7.44 10.54 -19.16
N ASN A 202 7.75 9.25 -18.97
CA ASN A 202 7.13 8.44 -17.92
C ASN A 202 7.55 8.91 -16.52
N PHE A 203 8.83 9.19 -16.30
CA PHE A 203 9.31 9.74 -15.03
C PHE A 203 8.74 11.13 -14.75
N GLY A 204 8.60 11.98 -15.78
CA GLY A 204 7.96 13.28 -15.66
C GLY A 204 6.49 13.19 -15.23
N ILE A 205 5.75 12.18 -15.70
CA ILE A 205 4.39 11.90 -15.22
C ILE A 205 4.45 11.45 -13.75
N ALA A 206 5.35 10.52 -13.41
CA ALA A 206 5.50 10.02 -12.05
C ALA A 206 5.87 11.13 -11.03
N ALA A 207 6.76 12.04 -11.42
CA ALA A 207 7.22 13.18 -10.62
C ALA A 207 6.10 14.21 -10.33
N ARG A 208 5.12 14.36 -11.23
CA ARG A 208 3.98 15.26 -11.00
C ARG A 208 3.01 14.75 -9.94
N VAL A 209 2.99 13.43 -9.70
CA VAL A 209 2.14 12.81 -8.67
C VAL A 209 2.71 13.04 -7.27
N ASP A 210 4.03 13.16 -7.12
CA ASP A 210 4.70 13.44 -5.85
C ASP A 210 5.94 14.31 -6.05
N PHE A 211 5.84 15.59 -5.67
CA PHE A 211 6.89 16.61 -5.82
C PHE A 211 8.20 16.27 -5.07
N ARG A 212 8.18 15.26 -4.19
CA ARG A 212 9.39 14.75 -3.51
C ARG A 212 10.31 13.99 -4.45
N PHE A 213 9.83 13.57 -5.62
CA PHE A 213 10.61 12.87 -6.62
C PHE A 213 10.78 13.75 -7.86
N ALA A 214 11.93 14.41 -7.93
CA ALA A 214 12.32 15.09 -9.15
C ALA A 214 12.67 14.07 -10.25
N LEU A 215 12.73 14.54 -11.49
CA LEU A 215 13.08 13.72 -12.65
C LEU A 215 14.48 13.11 -12.50
N GLU A 216 15.44 13.89 -12.03
CA GLU A 216 16.85 13.52 -12.00
C GLU A 216 17.16 12.35 -11.06
N PRO A 217 16.65 12.28 -9.81
CA PRO A 217 16.78 11.08 -8.98
C PRO A 217 16.19 9.81 -9.61
N LEU A 218 15.05 9.93 -10.30
CA LEU A 218 14.42 8.78 -10.98
C LEU A 218 15.27 8.30 -12.16
N MET A 219 15.82 9.23 -12.96
CA MET A 219 16.76 8.90 -14.04
C MET A 219 18.04 8.27 -13.50
N ALA A 220 18.54 8.75 -12.36
CA ALA A 220 19.71 8.18 -11.70
C ALA A 220 19.49 6.74 -11.26
N GLU A 221 18.36 6.48 -10.60
CA GLU A 221 17.96 5.13 -10.17
C GLU A 221 17.77 4.19 -11.38
N ALA A 222 17.09 4.65 -12.43
CA ALA A 222 16.90 3.87 -13.66
C ALA A 222 18.23 3.49 -14.31
N SER A 223 19.15 4.46 -14.42
CA SER A 223 20.49 4.24 -14.98
C SER A 223 21.26 3.20 -14.17
N TYR A 224 21.23 3.30 -12.84
CA TYR A 224 21.90 2.35 -11.95
C TYR A 224 21.34 0.92 -12.09
N VAL A 225 20.02 0.79 -12.11
CA VAL A 225 19.37 -0.51 -12.31
C VAL A 225 19.75 -1.13 -13.66
N CYS A 226 19.97 -0.30 -14.68
CA CYS A 226 20.43 -0.70 -16.01
C CYS A 226 21.96 -0.86 -16.13
N ASP A 227 22.70 -0.97 -15.03
CA ASP A 227 24.18 -1.08 -15.00
C ASP A 227 24.96 0.13 -15.53
N ASP A 228 24.32 1.28 -15.72
CA ASP A 228 24.98 2.51 -16.14
C ASP A 228 25.26 3.42 -14.94
N ILE A 229 26.24 3.02 -14.11
CA ILE A 229 26.63 3.76 -12.89
C ILE A 229 27.13 5.18 -13.21
N LYS A 230 27.77 5.36 -14.37
CA LYS A 230 28.29 6.67 -14.79
C LYS A 230 27.15 7.64 -15.05
N THR A 231 26.19 7.25 -15.89
CA THR A 231 25.00 8.08 -16.16
C THR A 231 24.17 8.27 -14.89
N ALA A 232 24.09 7.25 -14.03
CA ALA A 232 23.43 7.36 -12.73
C ALA A 232 24.05 8.46 -11.86
N ALA A 233 25.38 8.47 -11.74
CA ALA A 233 26.12 9.47 -11.00
C ALA A 233 25.93 10.89 -11.57
N GLU A 234 25.92 11.03 -12.91
CA GLU A 234 25.69 12.29 -13.59
C GLU A 234 24.31 12.88 -13.29
N TYR A 235 23.23 12.08 -13.38
CA TYR A 235 21.89 12.54 -13.04
C TYR A 235 21.77 12.91 -11.56
N LEU A 236 22.36 12.12 -10.66
CA LEU A 236 22.30 12.41 -9.23
C LEU A 236 23.02 13.74 -8.89
N LYS A 237 24.11 14.06 -9.57
CA LYS A 237 24.79 15.36 -9.46
C LYS A 237 23.92 16.50 -9.96
N GLN A 238 23.26 16.32 -11.10
CA GLN A 238 22.33 17.33 -11.61
C GLN A 238 21.23 17.63 -10.60
N ALA A 239 20.71 16.61 -9.92
CA ALA A 239 19.74 16.78 -8.85
C ALA A 239 20.30 17.66 -7.72
N VAL A 240 21.50 17.35 -7.22
CA VAL A 240 22.16 18.13 -6.16
C VAL A 240 22.41 19.58 -6.58
N LYS A 241 22.89 19.81 -7.81
CA LYS A 241 23.11 21.17 -8.35
C LYS A 241 21.82 21.99 -8.42
N LYS A 242 20.68 21.34 -8.66
CA LYS A 242 19.34 21.97 -8.67
C LYS A 242 18.77 22.18 -7.25
N GLY A 243 19.51 21.82 -6.20
CA GLY A 243 19.06 21.91 -4.82
C GLY A 243 18.02 20.85 -4.44
N ILE A 244 17.89 19.78 -5.24
CA ILE A 244 16.97 18.68 -4.94
C ILE A 244 17.56 17.88 -3.78
N LYS A 245 16.82 17.81 -2.66
CA LYS A 245 17.21 17.01 -1.51
C LYS A 245 17.01 15.53 -1.84
N ILE A 246 18.10 14.77 -1.87
CA ILE A 246 18.05 13.33 -2.02
C ILE A 246 17.64 12.70 -0.68
N PRO A 247 16.57 11.88 -0.63
CA PRO A 247 16.16 11.27 0.62
C PRO A 247 17.24 10.31 1.15
N GLU A 248 17.49 10.34 2.46
CA GLU A 248 18.55 9.55 3.11
C GLU A 248 18.23 8.05 3.17
N ASN A 249 16.96 7.68 3.02
CA ASN A 249 16.48 6.30 3.06
C ASN A 249 16.43 5.61 1.69
N GLU A 250 16.91 6.25 0.62
CA GLU A 250 16.94 5.67 -0.73
C GLU A 250 18.24 4.90 -0.96
N GLU A 251 18.17 3.58 -0.76
CA GLU A 251 19.33 2.67 -0.80
C GLU A 251 20.12 2.78 -2.12
N ILE A 252 19.43 2.78 -3.27
CA ILE A 252 20.07 2.87 -4.59
C ILE A 252 20.79 4.21 -4.76
N LEU A 253 20.14 5.31 -4.39
CA LEU A 253 20.74 6.64 -4.52
C LEU A 253 21.96 6.81 -3.61
N ASN A 254 21.94 6.20 -2.43
CA ASN A 254 23.10 6.19 -1.54
C ASN A 254 24.24 5.33 -2.11
N LYS A 255 23.95 4.17 -2.68
CA LYS A 255 24.94 3.35 -3.41
C LYS A 255 25.59 4.12 -4.57
N ILE A 256 24.81 4.91 -5.31
CA ILE A 256 25.35 5.79 -6.37
C ILE A 256 26.27 6.85 -5.75
N LYS A 257 25.90 7.51 -4.65
CA LYS A 257 26.76 8.52 -3.99
C LYS A 257 28.09 7.96 -3.50
N GLU A 258 28.09 6.70 -3.08
CA GLU A 258 29.28 6.02 -2.57
C GLU A 258 30.22 5.54 -3.69
N SER A 259 29.76 5.53 -4.95
CA SER A 259 30.55 5.12 -6.11
C SER A 259 31.70 6.08 -6.43
N ASP A 260 32.77 5.55 -7.03
CA ASP A 260 33.91 6.36 -7.45
C ASP A 260 33.51 7.30 -8.59
N GLU A 261 32.64 6.88 -9.50
CA GLU A 261 32.09 7.71 -10.57
C GLU A 261 31.39 8.97 -10.02
N TYR A 262 30.69 8.84 -8.89
CA TYR A 262 30.10 9.98 -8.21
C TYR A 262 31.14 10.87 -7.53
N ARG A 263 32.21 10.31 -6.94
CA ARG A 263 33.27 11.14 -6.32
C ARG A 263 34.11 11.88 -7.36
N GLU A 264 34.54 11.19 -8.41
CA GLU A 264 35.43 11.71 -9.46
C GLU A 264 34.85 12.92 -10.18
N ALA A 265 33.53 12.99 -10.32
CA ALA A 265 32.89 14.13 -10.97
C ALA A 265 32.68 15.36 -10.03
N GLY A 266 33.39 15.46 -8.89
CA GLY A 266 33.87 16.73 -8.32
C GLY A 266 32.94 17.56 -7.40
N TYR A 267 32.28 16.96 -6.41
CA TYR A 267 31.58 17.70 -5.34
C TYR A 267 31.77 16.97 -4.00
N ASP A 268 32.76 17.40 -3.21
CA ASP A 268 32.85 17.13 -1.77
C ASP A 268 32.03 18.16 -0.97
#